data_AF-A0A7S2UQ36-F1
#
_entry.id   AF-A0A7S2UQ36-F1
#
_cell.length_a   1.000
_cell.length_b   1.000
_cell.length_c   1.000
_cell.angle_alpha   90.00
_cell.angle_beta   90.00
_cell.angle_gamma   90.00
#
_symmetry.space_group_name_H-M   'P 1'
#
loop_
_entity.id
_entity.type
_entity.pdbx_description
1 polymer ?
#
loop_
_entity_poly.entity_id
_entity_poly.type
_entity_poly.pdbx_seq_one_letter_code
_entity_poly.pdbx_strand_id
1 'polypeptide(L)'
;DDNTAALLLLSKVCVVNRMTLILAWSEEEAGRYLETFKAFDGKDASSIQKREQTVFADQVADVLGSIRSVNKTDAAQLLSQFSSLRAVMAASMDELSLCPGMGEKKVRRLYDALHKPFSSRATLKRKQQQITMEHSSLLIQNKKPTKEEAEAPTDIDNPNQLETEDNTS
;
A
#
# COMPACT_ATOMS: atom_id res chain seq x y z
N ASP A 1 54.65 7.11 -20.96
CA ASP A 1 54.61 5.65 -20.84
C ASP A 1 53.17 5.18 -20.64
N ASP A 2 52.77 4.15 -21.38
CA ASP A 2 51.40 3.65 -21.41
C ASP A 2 51.21 2.59 -20.31
N ASN A 3 50.67 3.02 -19.17
CA ASN A 3 50.46 2.17 -18.00
C ASN A 3 49.28 1.19 -18.20
N THR A 4 48.47 1.41 -19.23
CA THR A 4 47.24 0.66 -19.48
C THR A 4 47.54 -0.79 -19.84
N ALA A 5 48.56 -1.04 -20.64
CA ALA A 5 48.95 -2.41 -21.02
C ALA A 5 49.41 -3.24 -19.80
N ALA A 6 50.21 -2.65 -18.91
CA ALA A 6 50.70 -3.30 -17.70
C ALA A 6 49.56 -3.61 -16.72
N LEU A 7 48.67 -2.64 -16.47
CA LEU A 7 47.52 -2.83 -15.59
C LEU A 7 46.54 -3.88 -16.11
N LEU A 8 46.32 -3.94 -17.42
CA LEU A 8 45.45 -4.94 -18.03
C LEU A 8 46.01 -6.36 -17.85
N LEU A 9 47.32 -6.54 -18.05
CA LEU A 9 47.99 -7.82 -17.83
C LEU A 9 47.93 -8.24 -16.36
N LEU A 10 48.27 -7.34 -15.43
CA LEU A 10 48.20 -7.61 -13.99
C LEU A 10 46.79 -7.96 -13.54
N SER A 11 45.79 -7.20 -13.98
CA SER A 11 44.38 -7.45 -13.64
C SER A 11 43.93 -8.84 -14.11
N LYS A 12 44.31 -9.23 -15.33
CA LYS A 12 44.03 -10.58 -15.87
C LYS A 12 44.66 -11.66 -15.00
N VAL A 13 45.92 -11.50 -14.59
CA VAL A 13 46.63 -12.44 -13.73
C VAL A 13 45.96 -12.54 -12.35
N CYS A 14 45.57 -11.41 -11.75
CA CYS A 14 44.89 -11.39 -10.45
C CYS A 14 43.55 -12.11 -10.48
N VAL A 15 42.72 -11.88 -11.50
CA VAL A 15 41.42 -12.56 -11.66
C VAL A 15 41.59 -14.07 -11.81
N VAL A 16 42.53 -14.53 -12.64
CA VAL A 16 42.78 -15.96 -12.87
C VAL A 16 43.25 -16.66 -11.60
N ASN A 17 44.09 -16.00 -10.80
CA ASN A 17 44.67 -16.57 -9.58
C ASN A 17 43.86 -16.28 -8.31
N ARG A 18 42.67 -15.68 -8.42
CA ARG A 18 41.83 -15.23 -7.27
C ARG A 18 42.58 -14.34 -6.28
N MET A 19 43.38 -13.43 -6.80
CA MET A 19 44.07 -12.40 -6.01
C MET A 19 43.35 -11.07 -6.14
N THR A 20 43.42 -10.25 -5.10
CA THR A 20 42.93 -8.86 -5.11
C THR A 20 44.09 -7.93 -5.40
N LEU A 21 43.97 -7.12 -6.45
CA LEU A 21 44.93 -6.05 -6.78
C LEU A 21 44.43 -4.74 -6.17
N ILE A 22 45.32 -4.01 -5.49
CA ILE A 22 45.06 -2.68 -4.95
C ILE A 22 46.15 -1.75 -5.48
N LEU A 23 45.75 -0.61 -6.02
CA LEU A 23 46.66 0.38 -6.58
C LEU A 23 46.88 1.51 -5.55
N ALA A 24 48.13 1.96 -5.43
CA ALA A 24 48.51 3.11 -4.63
C ALA A 24 49.39 4.04 -5.47
N TRP A 25 49.22 5.35 -5.31
CA TRP A 25 49.93 6.41 -6.01
C TRP A 25 51.14 6.92 -5.22
N SER A 26 51.25 6.56 -3.94
CA SER A 26 52.39 6.88 -3.09
C SER A 26 52.63 5.81 -2.01
N GLU A 27 53.82 5.84 -1.41
CA GLU A 27 54.20 4.93 -0.32
C GLU A 27 53.36 5.17 0.94
N GLU A 28 52.99 6.42 1.22
CA GLU A 28 52.13 6.79 2.35
C GLU A 28 50.70 6.24 2.17
N GLU A 29 50.20 6.24 0.95
CA GLU A 29 48.89 5.65 0.62
C GLU A 29 48.92 4.12 0.81
N ALA A 30 49.97 3.46 0.31
CA ALA A 30 50.16 2.03 0.50
C ALA A 30 50.27 1.65 1.99
N GLY A 31 51.01 2.45 2.78
CA GLY A 31 51.09 2.27 4.24
C GLY A 31 49.73 2.37 4.92
N ARG A 32 48.93 3.39 4.58
CA ARG A 32 47.57 3.55 5.10
C ARG A 32 46.65 2.36 4.77
N TYR A 33 46.77 1.80 3.57
CA TYR A 33 46.02 0.59 3.20
C TYR A 33 46.42 -0.59 4.08
N LEU A 34 47.70 -0.84 4.29
CA LEU A 34 48.18 -1.92 5.16
C LEU A 34 47.72 -1.74 6.61
N GLU A 35 47.82 -0.53 7.16
CA GLU A 35 47.31 -0.19 8.49
C GLU A 35 45.81 -0.49 8.60
N THR A 36 45.03 -0.11 7.58
CA THR A 36 43.59 -0.36 7.52
C THR A 36 43.31 -1.85 7.47
N PHE A 37 43.96 -2.60 6.58
CA PHE A 37 43.81 -4.06 6.51
C PHE A 37 44.10 -4.71 7.85
N LYS A 38 45.19 -4.31 8.52
CA LYS A 38 45.53 -4.88 9.82
C LYS A 38 44.56 -4.46 10.91
N ALA A 39 44.09 -3.22 10.90
CA ALA A 39 43.11 -2.73 11.86
C ALA A 39 41.76 -3.44 11.73
N PHE A 40 41.41 -3.94 10.55
CA PHE A 40 40.16 -4.67 10.28
C PHE A 40 40.31 -6.19 10.27
N ASP A 41 41.54 -6.70 10.43
CA ASP A 41 41.80 -8.13 10.58
C ASP A 41 41.10 -8.69 11.82
N GLY A 42 40.17 -9.63 11.63
CA GLY A 42 39.38 -10.24 12.71
C GLY A 42 38.28 -9.35 13.31
N LYS A 43 37.99 -8.17 12.73
CA LYS A 43 36.80 -7.39 13.12
C LYS A 43 35.56 -7.93 12.44
N ASP A 44 34.55 -8.28 13.24
CA ASP A 44 33.24 -8.66 12.72
C ASP A 44 32.61 -7.50 11.94
N ALA A 45 31.68 -7.83 11.04
CA ALA A 45 30.92 -6.86 10.24
C ALA A 45 30.04 -5.89 11.06
N SER A 46 30.15 -5.89 12.39
CA SER A 46 29.46 -5.00 13.32
C SER A 46 29.68 -3.51 13.02
N SER A 47 30.84 -3.15 12.43
CA SER A 47 31.10 -1.77 11.98
C SER A 47 30.33 -1.37 10.73
N ILE A 48 29.92 -2.35 9.91
CA ILE A 48 29.18 -2.16 8.65
C ILE A 48 27.67 -2.36 8.87
N GLN A 49 27.29 -3.12 9.90
CA GLN A 49 25.90 -3.38 10.25
C GLN A 49 25.17 -2.09 10.60
N LYS A 50 23.93 -1.93 10.12
CA LYS A 50 23.04 -0.83 10.53
C LYS A 50 22.97 -0.87 12.06
N ARG A 51 23.41 0.20 12.73
CA ARG A 51 23.18 0.34 14.17
C ARG A 51 21.68 0.29 14.41
N GLU A 52 21.22 -0.78 15.04
CA GLU A 52 19.82 -0.90 15.42
C GLU A 52 19.50 0.22 16.40
N GLN A 53 18.41 0.93 16.16
CA GLN A 53 17.94 1.94 17.09
C GLN A 53 17.37 1.21 18.31
N THR A 54 17.98 1.42 19.46
CA THR A 54 17.57 0.74 20.71
C THR A 54 16.33 1.38 21.34
N VAL A 55 15.99 2.61 20.95
CA VAL A 55 14.88 3.39 21.51
C VAL A 55 13.65 3.28 20.61
N PHE A 56 12.51 2.91 21.19
CA PHE A 56 11.23 2.76 20.47
C PHE A 56 10.82 4.02 19.69
N ALA A 57 11.02 5.21 20.27
CA ALA A 57 10.70 6.48 19.61
C ALA A 57 11.52 6.70 18.33
N ASP A 58 12.80 6.29 18.32
CA ASP A 58 13.64 6.34 17.14
C ASP A 58 13.17 5.33 16.10
N GLN A 59 12.87 4.08 16.52
CA GLN A 59 12.36 3.04 15.59
C GLN A 59 11.08 3.48 14.88
N VAL A 60 10.15 4.10 15.61
CA VAL A 60 8.92 4.64 15.04
C VAL A 60 9.20 5.82 14.12
N ALA A 61 10.16 6.68 14.45
CA ALA A 61 10.60 7.75 13.57
C ALA A 61 11.24 7.24 12.28
N ASP A 62 12.00 6.14 12.33
CA ASP A 62 12.55 5.45 11.16
C ASP A 62 11.43 4.87 10.29
N VAL A 63 10.46 4.18 10.90
CA VAL A 63 9.32 3.58 10.18
C VAL A 63 8.46 4.65 9.53
N LEU A 64 8.04 5.66 10.28
CA LEU A 64 7.20 6.74 9.76
C LEU A 64 7.98 7.65 8.80
N GLY A 65 9.28 7.85 9.03
CA GLY A 65 10.18 8.64 8.18
C GLY A 65 10.44 8.01 6.81
N SER A 66 10.12 6.73 6.59
CA SER A 66 10.09 6.14 5.25
C SER A 66 9.09 6.81 4.30
N ILE A 67 8.10 7.51 4.86
CA ILE A 67 7.11 8.28 4.11
C ILE A 67 7.67 9.68 3.86
N ARG A 68 7.88 10.04 2.58
CA ARG A 68 8.54 11.29 2.14
C ARG A 68 8.06 12.60 2.81
N SER A 69 6.85 12.65 3.35
CA SER A 69 6.28 13.84 3.98
C SER A 69 6.35 13.87 5.50
N VAL A 70 6.79 12.80 6.15
CA VAL A 70 6.78 12.67 7.60
C VAL A 70 8.23 12.78 8.11
N ASN A 71 8.45 13.66 9.08
CA ASN A 71 9.76 13.90 9.67
C ASN A 71 9.87 13.30 11.09
N LYS A 72 11.07 13.28 11.67
CA LYS A 72 11.32 12.81 13.05
C LYS A 72 10.46 13.56 14.08
N THR A 73 10.30 14.87 13.91
CA THR A 73 9.42 15.68 14.76
C THR A 73 7.97 15.26 14.65
N ASP A 74 7.49 14.96 13.44
CA ASP A 74 6.11 14.52 13.22
C ASP A 74 5.85 13.17 13.88
N ALA A 75 6.80 12.23 13.78
CA ALA A 75 6.72 10.94 14.45
C ALA A 75 6.67 11.07 15.98
N ALA A 76 7.43 12.01 16.55
CA ALA A 76 7.37 12.31 17.98
C ALA A 76 6.01 12.88 18.40
N GLN A 77 5.42 13.78 17.59
CA GLN A 77 4.08 14.33 17.87
C GLN A 77 2.99 13.25 17.77
N LEU A 78 3.05 12.39 16.75
CA LEU A 78 2.13 11.26 16.59
C LEU A 78 2.23 10.27 17.75
N LEU A 79 3.44 9.97 18.22
CA LEU A 79 3.64 9.14 19.40
C LEU A 79 3.13 9.80 20.69
N SER A 80 3.31 11.11 20.84
CA SER A 80 2.79 11.86 21.99
C SER A 80 1.27 11.83 22.05
N GLN A 81 0.58 11.88 20.90
CA GLN A 81 -0.88 11.91 20.84
C GLN A 81 -1.50 10.51 20.92
N PHE A 82 -0.97 9.54 20.17
CA PHE A 82 -1.60 8.23 19.99
C PHE A 82 -0.97 7.13 20.85
N SER A 83 0.16 7.38 21.52
CA SER A 83 0.91 6.48 22.43
C SER A 83 1.44 5.17 21.81
N SER A 84 0.91 4.72 20.67
CA SER A 84 1.31 3.49 19.98
C SER A 84 1.24 3.63 18.47
N LEU A 85 2.14 2.93 17.75
CA LEU A 85 2.14 2.90 16.29
C LEU A 85 0.84 2.30 15.73
N ARG A 86 0.26 1.30 16.42
CA ARG A 86 -1.02 0.70 16.04
C ARG A 86 -2.14 1.74 16.06
N ALA A 87 -2.20 2.59 17.08
CA ALA A 87 -3.20 3.64 17.17
C ALA A 87 -3.02 4.67 16.04
N VAL A 88 -1.78 5.05 15.71
CA VAL A 88 -1.48 5.92 14.55
C VAL A 88 -1.98 5.28 13.24
N MET A 89 -1.83 3.97 13.08
CA MET A 89 -2.27 3.26 11.87
C MET A 89 -3.79 3.12 11.76
N ALA A 90 -4.50 3.03 12.88
CA ALA A 90 -5.95 2.93 12.90
C ALA A 90 -6.68 4.29 12.88
N ALA A 91 -5.94 5.39 13.06
CA ALA A 91 -6.49 6.73 13.16
C ALA A 91 -7.13 7.21 11.85
N SER A 92 -8.18 8.01 11.97
CA SER A 92 -8.81 8.67 10.82
C SER A 92 -7.98 9.88 10.33
N MET A 93 -8.25 10.38 9.12
CA MET A 93 -7.60 11.60 8.63
C MET A 93 -7.85 12.80 9.55
N ASP A 94 -9.05 12.88 10.15
CA ASP A 94 -9.41 13.96 11.05
C ASP A 94 -8.58 13.89 12.34
N GLU A 95 -8.47 12.71 12.96
CA GLU A 95 -7.66 12.51 14.16
C GLU A 95 -6.17 12.82 13.94
N LEU A 96 -5.63 12.46 12.77
CA LEU A 96 -4.25 12.79 12.40
C LEU A 96 -4.05 14.29 12.17
N SER A 97 -5.09 15.03 11.78
CA SER A 97 -5.04 16.48 11.57
C SER A 97 -5.05 17.29 12.87
N LEU A 98 -5.54 16.71 13.98
CA LEU A 98 -5.50 17.35 15.31
C LEU A 98 -4.06 17.47 15.87
N CYS A 99 -3.11 16.71 15.33
CA CYS A 99 -1.74 16.75 15.79
C CYS A 99 -1.04 18.06 15.37
N PRO A 100 -0.38 18.77 16.29
CA PRO A 100 0.28 20.04 15.97
C PRO A 100 1.40 19.83 14.94
N GLY A 101 1.42 20.64 13.89
CA GLY A 101 2.41 20.56 12.80
C GLY A 101 2.13 19.50 11.72
N MET A 102 1.04 18.74 11.85
CA MET A 102 0.55 17.83 10.81
C MET A 102 -0.36 18.58 9.82
N GLY A 103 0.23 19.15 8.77
CA GLY A 103 -0.56 19.76 7.69
C GLY A 103 -1.27 18.70 6.81
N GLU A 104 -2.34 19.11 6.12
CA GLU A 104 -3.18 18.24 5.27
C GLU A 104 -2.38 17.36 4.30
N LYS A 105 -1.33 17.90 3.69
CA LYS A 105 -0.45 17.16 2.76
C LYS A 105 0.30 16.02 3.44
N LYS A 106 0.69 16.17 4.70
CA LYS A 106 1.37 15.13 5.48
C LYS A 106 0.37 14.06 5.91
N VAL A 107 -0.78 14.50 6.45
CA VAL A 107 -1.87 13.62 6.89
C VAL A 107 -2.35 12.75 5.73
N ARG A 108 -2.65 13.35 4.58
CA ARG A 108 -3.13 12.61 3.40
C ARG A 108 -2.12 11.56 2.93
N ARG A 109 -0.84 11.93 2.85
CA ARG A 109 0.22 11.00 2.42
C ARG A 109 0.48 9.90 3.43
N LEU A 110 0.42 10.20 4.72
CA LEU A 110 0.53 9.21 5.78
C LEU A 110 -0.64 8.22 5.71
N TYR A 111 -1.86 8.72 5.63
CA TYR A 111 -3.06 7.90 5.52
C TYR A 111 -3.05 7.04 4.26
N ASP A 112 -2.72 7.63 3.10
CA ASP A 112 -2.57 6.91 1.84
C ASP A 112 -1.48 5.83 1.93
N ALA A 113 -0.34 6.11 2.56
CA ALA A 113 0.74 5.13 2.70
C ALA A 113 0.30 3.90 3.53
N LEU A 114 -0.57 4.09 4.51
CA LEU A 114 -1.02 3.04 5.43
C LEU A 114 -2.24 2.26 4.92
N HIS A 115 -3.16 2.93 4.22
CA HIS A 115 -4.45 2.34 3.81
C HIS A 115 -4.54 2.01 2.32
N LYS A 116 -3.59 2.47 1.49
CA LYS A 116 -3.61 2.18 0.06
C LYS A 116 -3.21 0.71 -0.19
N PRO A 117 -3.94 0.00 -1.05
CA PRO A 117 -3.63 -1.39 -1.37
C PRO A 117 -2.32 -1.52 -2.16
N PHE A 118 -1.55 -2.57 -1.87
CA PHE A 118 -0.24 -2.84 -2.49
C PHE A 118 -0.30 -3.10 -4.01
N SER A 119 -1.47 -3.47 -4.56
CA SER A 119 -1.67 -3.67 -6.00
C SER A 119 -2.82 -2.82 -6.52
N SER A 120 -2.49 -1.83 -7.35
CA SER A 120 -3.48 -1.03 -8.07
C SER A 120 -4.37 -1.89 -8.97
N ARG A 121 -3.80 -2.91 -9.60
CA ARG A 121 -4.50 -3.82 -10.53
C ARG A 121 -5.53 -4.71 -9.83
N ALA A 122 -5.20 -5.26 -8.65
CA ALA A 122 -6.14 -6.03 -7.84
C ALA A 122 -7.27 -5.15 -7.28
N THR A 123 -6.94 -3.91 -6.94
CA THR A 123 -7.88 -2.92 -6.41
C THR A 123 -8.88 -2.47 -7.47
N LEU A 124 -8.42 -2.20 -8.69
CA LEU A 124 -9.30 -1.90 -9.83
C LEU A 124 -10.26 -3.05 -10.11
N LYS A 125 -9.78 -4.31 -10.10
CA LYS A 125 -10.65 -5.49 -10.24
C LYS A 125 -11.71 -5.57 -9.14
N ARG A 126 -11.33 -5.40 -7.87
CA ARG A 126 -12.30 -5.39 -6.74
C ARG A 126 -13.31 -4.25 -6.84
N LYS A 127 -12.87 -3.05 -7.23
CA LYS A 127 -13.74 -1.88 -7.41
C LYS A 127 -14.72 -2.10 -8.58
N GLN A 128 -14.25 -2.66 -9.69
CA GLN A 128 -15.09 -3.01 -10.84
C GLN A 128 -16.13 -4.09 -10.48
N GLN A 129 -15.74 -5.09 -9.68
CA GLN A 129 -16.63 -6.14 -9.20
C GLN A 129 -17.69 -5.60 -8.22
N GLN A 130 -17.31 -4.71 -7.30
CA GLN A 130 -18.25 -4.05 -6.40
C GLN A 130 -19.24 -3.15 -7.15
N ILE A 131 -18.78 -2.36 -8.12
CA ILE A 131 -19.66 -1.53 -8.96
C ILE A 131 -20.64 -2.41 -9.76
N THR A 132 -20.15 -3.52 -10.32
CA THR A 132 -21.00 -4.46 -11.07
C THR A 132 -22.04 -5.13 -10.15
N MET A 133 -21.65 -5.48 -8.93
CA MET A 133 -22.56 -6.05 -7.93
C MET A 133 -23.60 -5.04 -7.45
N GLU A 134 -23.21 -3.81 -7.11
CA GLU A 134 -24.16 -2.74 -6.72
C GLU A 134 -25.15 -2.40 -7.84
N HIS A 135 -24.67 -2.31 -9.08
CA HIS A 135 -25.51 -2.05 -10.25
C HIS A 135 -26.49 -3.22 -10.51
N SER A 136 -26.07 -4.47 -10.27
CA SER A 136 -26.97 -5.63 -10.35
C SER A 136 -28.01 -5.67 -9.22
N SER A 137 -27.65 -5.24 -8.01
CA SER A 137 -28.57 -5.14 -6.87
C SER A 137 -29.66 -4.09 -7.08
N LEU A 138 -29.32 -2.94 -7.69
CA LEU A 138 -30.28 -1.90 -8.05
C LEU A 138 -31.28 -2.35 -9.14
N LEU A 139 -30.82 -3.15 -10.11
CA LEU A 139 -31.67 -3.74 -11.15
C LEU A 139 -32.66 -4.77 -10.58
N ILE A 140 -32.32 -5.45 -9.48
CA ILE A 140 -33.20 -6.40 -8.80
C ILE A 140 -34.28 -5.67 -7.97
N GLN A 141 -33.98 -4.52 -7.36
CA GLN A 141 -34.96 -3.74 -6.58
C GLN A 141 -36.04 -3.07 -7.43
N ASN A 142 -35.77 -2.73 -8.70
CA ASN A 142 -36.75 -2.08 -9.59
C ASN A 142 -37.72 -3.06 -10.29
N LYS A 143 -37.58 -4.38 -10.07
CA LYS A 143 -38.49 -5.39 -10.62
C LYS A 143 -39.60 -5.74 -9.62
N LYS A 144 -40.49 -4.78 -9.30
CA LYS A 144 -41.80 -5.11 -8.68
C LYS A 144 -42.64 -5.89 -9.71
N PRO A 145 -43.42 -6.91 -9.30
CA PRO A 145 -44.15 -7.74 -10.25
C PRO A 145 -45.43 -6.99 -10.70
N THR A 146 -45.50 -6.65 -11.98
CA THR A 146 -46.78 -6.33 -12.63
C THR A 146 -47.36 -7.64 -13.15
N LYS A 147 -48.45 -8.10 -12.52
CA LYS A 147 -49.42 -9.05 -13.10
C LYS A 147 -50.72 -8.25 -13.24
N GLU A 148 -51.06 -7.82 -14.45
CA GLU A 148 -51.89 -8.55 -15.44
C GLU A 148 -53.37 -8.42 -15.08
N GLU A 149 -53.98 -7.39 -15.67
CA GLU A 149 -55.38 -7.03 -15.61
C GLU A 149 -56.11 -7.80 -16.73
N ALA A 150 -56.98 -8.73 -16.35
CA ALA A 150 -57.97 -9.32 -17.25
C ALA A 150 -59.32 -8.70 -16.89
N GLU A 151 -59.76 -7.71 -17.68
CA GLU A 151 -61.11 -7.15 -17.60
C GLU A 151 -62.13 -8.15 -18.14
N ALA A 152 -63.11 -8.49 -17.31
CA ALA A 152 -64.41 -8.99 -17.74
C ALA A 152 -65.35 -7.78 -17.94
N PRO A 153 -66.16 -7.72 -19.01
CA PRO A 153 -67.01 -6.55 -19.27
C PRO A 153 -68.34 -6.65 -18.50
N THR A 154 -68.77 -5.54 -17.91
CA THR A 154 -70.11 -5.38 -17.30
C THR A 154 -70.98 -4.38 -18.08
N ASP A 155 -72.17 -4.88 -18.43
CA ASP A 155 -73.50 -4.25 -18.52
C ASP A 155 -73.84 -3.20 -19.60
N ILE A 156 -74.93 -3.46 -20.34
CA ILE A 156 -76.24 -2.76 -20.32
C ILE A 156 -77.15 -3.32 -21.45
N ASP A 157 -78.27 -3.99 -21.12
CA ASP A 157 -79.65 -3.55 -21.46
C ASP A 157 -80.72 -4.62 -21.13
N ASN A 158 -81.72 -4.20 -20.34
CA ASN A 158 -83.04 -4.80 -20.13
C ASN A 158 -83.92 -4.47 -21.38
N PRO A 159 -84.97 -5.19 -21.84
CA PRO A 159 -85.98 -5.87 -21.02
C PRO A 159 -86.69 -7.12 -21.60
N ASN A 160 -87.64 -7.63 -20.81
CA ASN A 160 -88.87 -8.35 -21.19
C ASN A 160 -88.91 -9.89 -21.20
N GLN A 161 -89.93 -10.34 -20.45
CA GLN A 161 -90.85 -11.47 -20.65
C GLN A 161 -90.34 -12.86 -20.21
N LEU A 162 -90.89 -13.41 -19.12
CA LEU A 162 -92.20 -14.06 -18.95
C LEU A 162 -92.16 -15.50 -19.45
N GLU A 163 -92.67 -16.41 -18.60
CA GLU A 163 -93.12 -17.77 -18.92
C GLU A 163 -92.00 -18.81 -19.09
N THR A 164 -92.13 -20.07 -18.68
CA THR A 164 -93.04 -20.86 -17.84
C THR A 164 -92.42 -22.26 -17.81
N GLU A 165 -92.77 -23.04 -16.79
CA GLU A 165 -93.01 -24.49 -16.91
C GLU A 165 -91.79 -25.40 -17.16
N ASP A 166 -91.47 -26.23 -16.16
CA ASP A 166 -91.83 -27.66 -16.11
C ASP A 166 -90.73 -28.50 -16.79
N ASN A 167 -90.43 -29.74 -16.44
CA ASN A 167 -90.78 -30.69 -15.41
C ASN A 167 -90.00 -31.96 -15.87
N THR A 168 -89.64 -32.83 -14.93
CA THR A 168 -89.32 -34.26 -15.13
C THR A 168 -88.09 -34.61 -16.00
N SER A 169 -87.31 -35.65 -15.71
CA SER A 169 -87.38 -36.81 -14.81
C SER A 169 -85.97 -37.23 -14.42
#